data_AF-E6LJL9-F1
#
_entry.id   AF-E6LJL9-F1
#
_cell.length_a   1.000
_cell.length_b   1.000
_cell.length_c   1.000
_cell.angle_alpha   90.00
_cell.angle_beta   90.00
_cell.angle_gamma   90.00
#
_symmetry.space_group_name_H-M   'P 1'
#
loop_
_entity.id
_entity.type
_entity.pdbx_description
1 polymer ?
#
loop_
_entity_poly.entity_id
_entity_poly.type
_entity_poly.pdbx_seq_one_letter_code
_entity_poly.pdbx_strand_id
1 'polypeptide(L)'
;MSELQVKTESLYQEAEKTVDSIRKLKQILERQRNIIKKMGGYWNGEGYEAATKNYTELSDKFLQLLNQLEDTPATLFDIAKAYEKMERVNQDTVSKLPDSILD
;
A
#
# COMPACT_ATOMS: atom_id res chain seq x y z
N MET A 1 31.73 6.52 -6.92
CA MET A 1 30.40 6.70 -6.29
C MET A 1 29.56 5.51 -6.67
N SER A 2 29.10 4.72 -5.69
CA SER A 2 28.14 3.64 -5.95
C SER A 2 26.76 4.28 -6.01
N GLU A 3 26.19 4.41 -7.21
CA GLU A 3 24.77 4.78 -7.34
C GLU A 3 23.92 3.63 -6.78
N LEU A 4 23.00 3.95 -5.86
CA LEU A 4 21.97 3.01 -5.46
C LEU A 4 21.21 2.55 -6.70
N GLN A 5 21.22 1.25 -7.00
CA GLN A 5 20.38 0.68 -8.06
C GLN A 5 18.87 0.82 -7.75
N VAL A 6 18.53 1.14 -6.51
CA VAL A 6 17.17 1.35 -6.02
C VAL A 6 17.02 2.74 -5.42
N LYS A 7 16.09 3.53 -5.95
CA LYS A 7 15.75 4.86 -5.41
C LYS A 7 14.87 4.68 -4.17
N THR A 8 15.48 4.57 -3.00
CA THR A 8 14.77 4.28 -1.73
C THR A 8 13.72 5.33 -1.41
N GLU A 9 14.00 6.62 -1.66
CA GLU A 9 13.03 7.71 -1.56
C GLU A 9 11.77 7.48 -2.42
N SER A 10 11.94 7.00 -3.65
CA SER A 10 10.80 6.69 -4.51
C SER A 10 9.98 5.51 -3.99
N LEU A 11 10.61 4.52 -3.33
CA LEU A 11 9.89 3.42 -2.69
C LEU A 11 9.07 3.91 -1.49
N TYR A 12 9.62 4.79 -0.64
CA TYR A 12 8.89 5.41 0.47
C TYR A 12 7.67 6.18 -0.03
N GLN A 13 7.87 7.04 -1.05
CA GLN A 13 6.78 7.84 -1.61
C GLN A 13 5.67 6.99 -2.22
N GLU A 14 6.01 5.93 -2.97
CA GLU A 14 4.99 5.04 -3.55
C GLU A 14 4.28 4.19 -2.50
N ALA A 15 4.99 3.77 -1.44
CA ALA A 15 4.37 3.08 -0.31
C ALA A 15 3.35 3.98 0.40
N GLU A 16 3.71 5.23 0.71
CA GLU A 16 2.81 6.20 1.34
C GLU A 16 1.58 6.49 0.47
N LYS A 17 1.78 6.74 -0.83
CA LYS A 17 0.67 6.93 -1.78
C LYS A 17 -0.26 5.73 -1.84
N THR A 18 0.29 4.52 -1.76
CA THR A 18 -0.48 3.27 -1.78
C THR A 18 -1.33 3.15 -0.52
N VAL A 19 -0.76 3.40 0.66
CA VAL A 19 -1.51 3.45 1.94
C VAL A 19 -2.66 4.44 1.87
N ASP A 20 -2.39 5.66 1.37
CA ASP A 20 -3.40 6.70 1.24
C ASP A 20 -4.51 6.32 0.26
N SER A 21 -4.16 5.66 -0.84
CA SER A 21 -5.12 5.22 -1.86
C SER A 21 -6.02 4.11 -1.32
N ILE A 22 -5.45 3.12 -0.61
CA ILE A 22 -6.22 2.04 0.04
C ILE A 22 -7.20 2.65 1.06
N ARG A 23 -6.74 3.57 1.90
CA ARG A 23 -7.58 4.28 2.89
C ARG A 23 -8.75 5.00 2.22
N LYS A 24 -8.50 5.73 1.13
CA LYS A 24 -9.54 6.42 0.36
C LYS A 24 -10.56 5.44 -0.21
N LEU A 25 -10.11 4.32 -0.77
CA LEU A 25 -11.00 3.29 -1.34
C LEU A 25 -11.89 2.66 -0.27
N LYS A 26 -11.35 2.33 0.90
CA LYS A 26 -12.13 1.83 2.05
C LYS A 26 -13.21 2.85 2.47
N GLN A 27 -12.88 4.14 2.53
CA GLN A 27 -13.85 5.18 2.86
C GLN A 27 -14.96 5.32 1.80
N ILE A 28 -14.64 5.14 0.52
CA ILE A 28 -15.64 5.17 -0.57
C ILE A 28 -16.62 4.00 -0.43
N LEU A 29 -16.13 2.78 -0.15
CA LEU A 29 -17.00 1.62 0.08
C LEU A 29 -17.97 1.85 1.23
N GLU A 30 -17.48 2.37 2.36
CA GLU A 30 -18.34 2.66 3.50
C GLU A 30 -19.40 3.73 3.20
N ARG A 31 -19.05 4.77 2.42
CA ARG A 31 -20.02 5.76 1.95
C ARG A 31 -21.10 5.13 1.06
N GLN A 32 -20.70 4.30 0.11
CA GLN A 32 -21.63 3.60 -0.77
C GLN A 32 -22.57 2.65 0.00
N ARG A 33 -22.03 1.88 0.95
CA ARG A 33 -22.83 1.04 1.86
C ARG A 33 -23.90 1.85 2.60
N ASN A 34 -23.53 3.02 3.11
CA ASN A 34 -24.47 3.90 3.81
C ASN A 34 -25.55 4.46 2.88
N ILE A 35 -25.21 4.78 1.62
CA ILE A 35 -26.20 5.22 0.62
C ILE A 35 -27.20 4.10 0.32
N ILE A 36 -26.72 2.87 0.10
CA ILE A 36 -27.55 1.72 -0.22
C ILE A 36 -28.46 1.31 0.95
N LYS A 37 -27.98 1.42 2.19
CA LYS A 37 -28.82 1.26 3.38
C LYS A 37 -29.96 2.29 3.42
N LYS A 38 -29.67 3.55 3.09
CA LYS A 38 -30.70 4.62 3.04
C LYS A 38 -31.72 4.40 1.93
N MET A 39 -31.34 3.77 0.82
CA MET A 39 -32.25 3.44 -0.29
C MET A 39 -33.40 2.52 0.16
N GLY A 40 -33.18 1.63 1.13
CA GLY A 40 -34.23 0.77 1.69
C GLY A 40 -35.39 1.54 2.36
N GLY A 41 -35.19 2.83 2.68
CA GLY A 41 -36.26 3.67 3.20
C GLY A 41 -37.35 4.01 2.16
N TYR A 42 -37.03 3.99 0.86
CA TYR A 42 -37.95 4.41 -0.21
C TYR A 42 -38.03 3.43 -1.38
N TRP A 43 -37.17 2.42 -1.43
CA TRP A 43 -37.19 1.36 -2.43
C TRP A 43 -37.17 0.00 -1.74
N ASN A 44 -38.28 -0.71 -1.80
CA ASN A 44 -38.49 -2.01 -1.16
C ASN A 44 -39.00 -3.04 -2.18
N GLY A 45 -38.68 -4.32 -1.95
CA GLY A 45 -39.09 -5.45 -2.79
C GLY A 45 -37.91 -6.19 -3.43
N GLU A 46 -38.22 -7.26 -4.17
CA GLU A 46 -37.25 -8.23 -4.69
C GLU A 46 -36.12 -7.60 -5.52
N GLY A 47 -36.41 -6.55 -6.29
CA GLY A 47 -35.40 -5.82 -7.07
C GLY A 47 -34.37 -5.09 -6.20
N TYR A 48 -34.82 -4.49 -5.08
CA TYR A 48 -33.93 -3.87 -4.10
C TYR A 48 -33.08 -4.94 -3.40
N GLU A 49 -33.70 -6.03 -2.95
CA GLU A 49 -33.01 -7.13 -2.27
C GLU A 49 -31.93 -7.75 -3.17
N ALA A 50 -32.24 -8.02 -4.44
CA ALA A 50 -31.28 -8.57 -5.39
C ALA A 50 -30.11 -7.61 -5.64
N ALA A 51 -30.39 -6.31 -5.88
CA ALA A 51 -29.35 -5.31 -6.14
C ALA A 51 -28.46 -5.08 -4.92
N THR A 52 -29.03 -5.01 -3.72
CA THR A 52 -28.28 -4.79 -2.47
C THR A 52 -27.46 -6.00 -2.06
N LYS A 53 -27.98 -7.22 -2.26
CA LYS A 53 -27.23 -8.46 -2.07
C LYS A 53 -26.01 -8.52 -2.99
N ASN A 54 -26.21 -8.31 -4.29
CA ASN A 54 -25.12 -8.32 -5.27
C ASN A 54 -24.05 -7.26 -4.95
N TYR A 55 -24.49 -6.04 -4.59
CA TYR A 55 -23.56 -5.00 -4.18
C TYR A 55 -22.79 -5.39 -2.91
N THR A 56 -23.45 -5.96 -1.91
CA THR A 56 -22.84 -6.33 -0.64
C THR A 56 -21.73 -7.37 -0.87
N GLU A 57 -22.03 -8.43 -1.61
CA GLU A 57 -21.06 -9.47 -1.98
C GLU A 57 -19.86 -8.91 -2.73
N LEU A 58 -20.08 -8.00 -3.69
CA LEU A 58 -18.99 -7.36 -4.43
C LEU A 58 -18.16 -6.44 -3.53
N SER A 59 -18.81 -5.68 -2.65
CA SER A 59 -18.15 -4.76 -1.72
C SER A 59 -17.28 -5.52 -0.71
N ASP A 60 -17.74 -6.68 -0.24
CA ASP A 60 -16.99 -7.53 0.69
C ASP A 60 -15.75 -8.13 0.02
N LYS A 61 -15.90 -8.64 -1.21
CA LYS A 61 -14.76 -9.13 -2.00
C LYS A 61 -13.73 -8.03 -2.25
N PHE A 62 -14.19 -6.83 -2.61
CA PHE A 62 -13.28 -5.70 -2.84
C PHE A 62 -12.58 -5.27 -1.55
N LEU A 63 -13.28 -5.25 -0.41
CA LEU A 63 -12.66 -4.97 0.90
C LEU A 63 -11.60 -6.01 1.27
N GLN A 64 -11.85 -7.30 1.01
CA GLN A 64 -10.85 -8.35 1.23
C GLN A 64 -9.59 -8.13 0.39
N LEU A 65 -9.75 -7.78 -0.89
CA LEU A 65 -8.61 -7.46 -1.77
C LEU A 65 -7.84 -6.24 -1.26
N LEU A 66 -8.54 -5.19 -0.80
CA LEU A 66 -7.89 -4.01 -0.21
C LEU A 66 -7.09 -4.36 1.03
N ASN A 67 -7.61 -5.25 1.90
CA ASN A 67 -6.88 -5.71 3.09
C ASN A 67 -5.63 -6.51 2.71
N GLN A 68 -5.70 -7.34 1.68
CA GLN A 68 -4.51 -8.06 1.17
C GLN A 68 -3.47 -7.10 0.58
N LEU A 69 -3.91 -6.00 -0.03
CA LEU A 69 -3.01 -5.01 -0.61
C LEU A 69 -2.28 -4.17 0.45
N GLU A 70 -2.76 -4.12 1.70
CA GLU A 70 -2.12 -3.36 2.80
C GLU A 70 -0.74 -3.88 3.18
N ASP A 71 -0.42 -5.14 2.86
CA ASP A 71 0.89 -5.73 3.12
C ASP A 71 1.96 -5.26 2.11
N THR A 72 1.54 -4.75 0.95
CA THR A 72 2.45 -4.32 -0.12
C THR A 72 3.27 -3.07 0.27
N PRO A 73 2.69 -2.00 0.82
CA PRO A 73 3.45 -0.87 1.36
C PRO A 73 4.50 -1.25 2.40
N ALA A 74 4.17 -2.17 3.32
CA ALA A 74 5.12 -2.63 4.34
C ALA A 74 6.35 -3.29 3.68
N THR A 75 6.12 -4.11 2.65
CA THR A 75 7.19 -4.73 1.85
C THR A 75 8.08 -3.68 1.17
N LEU A 76 7.49 -2.62 0.60
CA LEU A 76 8.24 -1.53 -0.03
C LEU A 76 9.13 -0.78 0.99
N PHE A 77 8.61 -0.52 2.19
CA PHE A 77 9.38 0.08 3.28
C PHE A 77 10.54 -0.81 3.74
N ASP A 78 10.30 -2.11 3.88
CA ASP A 78 11.34 -3.07 4.29
C ASP A 78 12.46 -3.15 3.26
N ILE A 79 12.12 -3.15 1.96
CA ILE A 79 13.12 -3.09 0.87
C ILE A 79 13.93 -1.80 0.97
N ALA A 80 13.28 -0.65 1.07
CA ALA A 80 13.97 0.64 1.16
C ALA A 80 14.96 0.67 2.32
N LYS A 81 14.52 0.23 3.51
CA LYS A 81 15.34 0.15 4.72
C LYS A 81 16.53 -0.83 4.58
N ALA A 82 16.34 -1.96 3.90
CA ALA A 82 17.41 -2.92 3.66
C ALA A 82 18.52 -2.32 2.78
N TYR A 83 18.15 -1.62 1.70
CA TYR A 83 19.12 -0.94 0.83
C TYR A 83 19.87 0.18 1.56
N GLU A 84 19.19 1.00 2.35
CA GLU A 84 19.83 2.07 3.15
C GLU A 84 20.82 1.52 4.18
N LYS A 85 20.46 0.42 4.85
CA LYS A 85 21.35 -0.25 5.80
C LYS A 85 22.59 -0.80 5.10
N MET A 86 22.42 -1.45 3.95
CA MET A 86 23.53 -2.02 3.19
C MET A 86 24.51 -0.94 2.72
N GLU A 87 23.98 0.19 2.26
CA GLU A 87 24.81 1.32 1.84
C GLU A 87 25.62 1.90 2.99
N ARG A 88 25.00 2.10 4.17
CA ARG A 88 25.74 2.58 5.35
C ARG A 88 26.87 1.63 5.73
N VAL A 89 26.62 0.32 5.72
CA VAL A 89 27.66 -0.69 6.01
C VAL A 89 28.78 -0.67 4.97
N ASN A 90 28.45 -0.51 3.68
CA ASN A 90 29.44 -0.38 2.62
C ASN A 90 30.29 0.88 2.81
N GLN A 91 29.68 2.04 3.10
CA GLN A 91 30.40 3.28 3.35
C GLN A 91 31.33 3.18 4.57
N ASP A 92 30.85 2.61 5.67
CA ASP A 92 31.67 2.35 6.86
C ASP A 92 32.85 1.42 6.55
N THR A 93 32.65 0.41 5.69
CA THR A 93 33.70 -0.53 5.29
C THR A 93 34.72 0.14 4.38
N VAL A 94 34.26 0.89 3.37
CA VAL A 94 35.11 1.65 2.45
C VAL A 94 35.95 2.68 3.21
N SER A 95 35.37 3.37 4.20
CA SER A 95 36.10 4.34 5.03
C SER A 95 37.22 3.73 5.90
N LYS A 96 37.21 2.40 6.07
CA LYS A 96 38.22 1.65 6.83
C LYS A 96 39.27 1.01 5.93
N LEU A 97 39.07 1.05 4.61
CA LEU A 97 40.08 0.56 3.67
C LEU A 97 41.20 1.60 3.57
N PRO A 98 42.47 1.15 3.52
CA PRO A 98 43.60 2.06 3.33
C PRO A 98 43.52 2.71 1.94
N ASP A 99 43.85 4.00 1.87
CA ASP A 99 43.81 4.81 0.64
C ASP A 99 44.79 4.32 -0.45
N SER A 100 45.81 3.54 -0.06
CA SER A 100 46.70 2.82 -0.96
C SER A 100 47.07 1.46 -0.35
N ILE A 101 47.07 0.42 -1.19
CA ILE A 101 47.60 -0.92 -0.89
C ILE A 101 48.99 -1.12 -1.53
N LEU A 102 49.53 -0.07 -2.16
CA LEU A 102 50.81 -0.05 -2.83
C LEU A 102 51.70 0.95 -2.09
N ASP A 103 52.48 0.43 -1.13
CA ASP A 103 53.79 0.95 -0.74
C ASP A 103 54.83 -0.10 -1.15
#